data_AF-A0A952CGQ1-F1
#
_entry.id   AF-A0A952CGQ1-F1
#
_cell.length_a   1.000
_cell.length_b   1.000
_cell.length_c   1.000
_cell.angle_alpha   90.00
_cell.angle_beta   90.00
_cell.angle_gamma   90.00
#
_symmetry.space_group_name_H-M   'P 1'
#
loop_
_entity.id
_entity.type
_entity.pdbx_description
1 polymer ?
#
loop_
_entity_poly.entity_id
_entity_poly.type
_entity_poly.pdbx_seq_one_letter_code
_entity_poly.pdbx_strand_id
1 'polypeptide(L)'
;MSWVHTWTGLVMGWLLFAIYVTGGLSYFRNEITLWMQPELHAAAAGDDWLPKALGLLAEKGAGAQQWTINPPGPRSPVVGLSYREAVPQGGGGGEAQEESALGETERSRPGRAAGERNAERSGSGREAVNPANGPRDERAASPGNAETRAGGGEMRQGQQGPQERNRGVKRLTMDPSTGSVLEPRATAGGNFLYRFHYQLHGMDRTWGQWIVGAVTMLMFVAIVTGVVVHRNIFKDFFTFRPAKGKRSWLDGHNATGVLSLPFHVVITFSGLLLLATQLMPWAADAAYNGDRRAFSQELRGGGRDAAPAGQAAGRRGADAGGRATLADLRPLYRQALERWPDHGVGNIVVNNPGTPQATVEMRQAFGERLTARGGGRMLFDGATGNELDPPAAARPPTTTRAIWNVFVAVHEGRFAMPAVRWLLFVSGVLGALMIASGLVLWLASRQKEREALGCLPRGHRFVEVMNVGAIAGLMIALAAYFWANRFIPAAAGDRGELEILGFFAVWGLTFAHAAVRRHKRAWVEQLAAGAALFLLLPALNGLTGGAHLGRSMLNGPWQVAGFDLAALFVGGALLFVAYRVQHHVPRPARKEAGRPAAGGSAGEPHLSLEAN
;
A
#
# COMPACT_ATOMS: atom_id res chain seq x y z
N MET A 1 1.37 4.76 34.44
CA MET A 1 0.53 5.07 33.25
C MET A 1 1.25 5.98 32.23
N SER A 2 1.89 7.09 32.64
CA SER A 2 2.58 8.03 31.72
C SER A 2 3.74 7.42 30.90
N TRP A 3 4.49 6.48 31.47
CA TRP A 3 5.63 5.82 30.81
C TRP A 3 5.21 4.98 29.60
N VAL A 4 4.24 4.06 29.78
CA VAL A 4 3.72 3.21 28.69
C VAL A 4 3.11 4.07 27.59
N HIS A 5 2.27 5.05 27.95
CA HIS A 5 1.68 5.97 26.98
C HIS A 5 2.74 6.70 26.14
N THR A 6 3.84 7.13 26.77
CA THR A 6 4.93 7.83 26.08
C THR A 6 5.65 6.93 25.08
N TRP A 7 6.04 5.72 25.48
CA TRP A 7 6.74 4.79 24.59
C TRP A 7 5.86 4.28 23.47
N THR A 8 4.59 3.98 23.75
CA THR A 8 3.61 3.65 22.72
C THR A 8 3.49 4.79 21.72
N GLY A 9 3.35 6.04 22.18
CA GLY A 9 3.28 7.21 21.29
C GLY A 9 4.51 7.37 20.39
N LEU A 10 5.72 7.11 20.90
CA LEU A 10 6.95 7.19 20.11
C LEU A 10 7.03 6.09 19.04
N VAL A 11 6.76 4.83 19.42
CA VAL A 11 6.78 3.69 18.49
C VAL A 11 5.73 3.87 17.39
N MET A 12 4.51 4.24 17.77
CA MET A 12 3.46 4.54 16.80
C MET A 12 3.83 5.73 15.92
N GLY A 13 4.49 6.75 16.46
CA GLY A 13 4.97 7.91 15.71
C GLY A 13 5.98 7.55 14.63
N TRP A 14 7.00 6.73 14.93
CA TRP A 14 7.97 6.29 13.92
C TRP A 14 7.30 5.45 12.82
N LEU A 15 6.36 4.59 13.19
CA LEU A 15 5.65 3.77 12.23
C LEU A 15 4.70 4.60 11.35
N LEU A 16 3.96 5.53 11.96
CA LEU A 16 3.12 6.49 11.22
C LEU A 16 3.93 7.34 10.26
N PHE A 17 5.13 7.78 10.66
CA PHE A 17 6.01 8.52 9.77
C PHE A 17 6.35 7.71 8.51
N ALA A 18 6.75 6.44 8.68
CA ALA A 18 7.03 5.56 7.54
C ALA A 18 5.79 5.30 6.66
N ILE A 19 4.62 5.09 7.28
CA ILE A 19 3.34 4.90 6.59
C ILE A 19 2.96 6.14 5.77
N TYR A 20 3.11 7.35 6.34
CA TYR A 20 2.78 8.59 5.64
C TYR A 20 3.71 8.86 4.46
N VAL A 21 5.02 8.67 4.65
CA VAL A 21 6.01 8.87 3.57
C VAL A 21 5.76 7.88 2.43
N THR A 22 5.61 6.59 2.73
CA THR A 22 5.42 5.57 1.69
C THR A 22 4.01 5.58 1.08
N GLY A 23 2.99 5.92 1.87
CA GLY A 23 1.62 6.16 1.41
C GLY A 23 1.54 7.35 0.46
N GLY A 24 2.20 8.48 0.79
CA GLY A 24 2.28 9.64 -0.10
C GLY A 24 2.95 9.29 -1.43
N LEU A 25 4.09 8.60 -1.41
CA LEU A 25 4.78 8.15 -2.63
C LEU A 25 3.94 7.18 -3.48
N SER A 26 3.02 6.45 -2.86
CA SER A 26 2.16 5.48 -3.57
C SER A 26 1.21 6.13 -4.59
N TYR A 27 0.89 7.42 -4.44
CA TYR A 27 0.15 8.17 -5.47
C TYR A 27 0.90 8.25 -6.80
N PHE A 28 2.23 8.19 -6.76
CA PHE A 28 3.14 8.22 -7.91
C PHE A 28 3.72 6.85 -8.26
N ARG A 29 3.07 5.75 -7.84
CA ARG A 29 3.53 4.39 -8.08
C ARG A 29 3.94 4.13 -9.54
N ASN A 30 3.14 4.61 -10.51
CA ASN A 30 3.40 4.37 -11.93
C ASN A 30 4.62 5.17 -12.40
N GLU A 31 4.72 6.44 -12.01
CA GLU A 31 5.84 7.33 -12.34
C GLU A 31 7.15 6.82 -11.76
N ILE A 32 7.12 6.34 -10.50
CA ILE A 32 8.28 5.71 -9.85
C ILE A 32 8.69 4.43 -10.60
N THR A 33 7.72 3.58 -10.94
CA THR A 33 8.01 2.32 -11.65
C THR A 33 8.57 2.60 -13.05
N LEU A 34 8.00 3.57 -13.76
CA LEU A 34 8.50 4.00 -15.07
C LEU A 34 9.93 4.51 -14.95
N TRP A 35 10.21 5.41 -13.99
CA TRP A 35 11.57 5.92 -13.77
C TRP A 35 12.55 4.77 -13.53
N MET A 36 12.17 3.76 -12.75
CA MET A 36 12.97 2.56 -12.45
C MET A 36 13.14 1.58 -13.64
N GLN A 37 12.56 1.89 -14.80
CA GLN A 37 12.63 1.09 -16.04
C GLN A 37 13.14 1.98 -17.19
N PRO A 38 14.45 2.28 -17.23
CA PRO A 38 15.03 3.20 -18.21
C PRO A 38 14.79 2.77 -19.66
N GLU A 39 14.63 1.47 -19.89
CA GLU A 39 14.35 0.88 -21.21
C GLU A 39 13.05 1.44 -21.82
N LEU A 40 12.12 1.94 -20.98
CA LEU A 40 10.84 2.49 -21.41
C LEU A 40 10.89 4.01 -21.63
N HIS A 41 11.97 4.70 -21.26
CA HIS A 41 12.06 6.17 -21.34
C HIS A 41 12.16 6.68 -22.78
N ALA A 42 12.55 5.82 -23.72
CA ALA A 42 12.66 6.16 -25.14
C ALA A 42 11.33 6.01 -25.90
N ALA A 43 10.32 5.37 -25.29
CA ALA A 43 9.05 5.12 -25.94
C ALA A 43 8.36 6.44 -26.32
N ALA A 44 8.15 6.63 -27.62
CA ALA A 44 7.48 7.80 -28.16
C ALA A 44 5.97 7.56 -28.29
N ALA A 45 5.18 8.63 -28.14
CA ALA A 45 3.78 8.59 -28.50
C ALA A 45 3.64 8.27 -30.00
N GLY A 46 2.69 7.40 -30.34
CA GLY A 46 2.37 7.07 -31.73
C GLY A 46 0.88 6.75 -31.84
N ASP A 47 0.20 7.35 -32.81
CA ASP A 47 -1.25 7.22 -32.96
C ASP A 47 -1.67 5.89 -33.59
N ASP A 48 -0.77 5.25 -34.34
CA ASP A 48 -1.01 3.98 -35.04
C ASP A 48 -0.53 2.74 -34.26
N TRP A 49 -0.75 2.77 -32.94
CA TRP A 49 -0.28 1.71 -32.04
C TRP A 49 -1.18 0.46 -32.05
N LEU A 50 -2.48 0.63 -32.32
CA LEU A 50 -3.47 -0.46 -32.20
C LEU A 50 -3.27 -1.57 -33.24
N PRO A 51 -3.05 -1.30 -34.53
CA PRO A 51 -2.77 -2.36 -35.51
C PRO A 51 -1.50 -3.13 -35.20
N LYS A 52 -0.44 -2.44 -34.75
CA LYS A 52 0.84 -3.05 -34.34
C LYS A 52 0.65 -3.99 -33.15
N ALA A 53 -0.11 -3.55 -32.14
CA ALA A 53 -0.46 -4.37 -30.98
C ALA A 53 -1.25 -5.64 -31.36
N LEU A 54 -2.21 -5.51 -32.29
CA LEU A 54 -3.00 -6.64 -32.77
C LEU A 54 -2.15 -7.62 -33.57
N GLY A 55 -1.26 -7.14 -34.45
CA GLY A 55 -0.33 -7.98 -35.20
C GLY A 55 0.58 -8.79 -34.28
N LEU A 56 1.14 -8.14 -33.26
CA LEU A 56 2.01 -8.79 -32.28
C LEU A 56 1.27 -9.84 -31.43
N LEU A 57 0.02 -9.57 -31.05
CA LEU A 57 -0.82 -10.54 -30.33
C LEU A 57 -1.27 -11.70 -31.21
N ALA A 58 -1.54 -11.45 -32.49
CA ALA A 58 -1.83 -12.49 -33.46
C ALA A 58 -0.61 -13.41 -33.67
N GLU A 59 0.61 -12.86 -33.66
CA GLU A 59 1.86 -13.64 -33.79
C GLU A 59 2.17 -14.43 -32.50
N LYS A 60 2.24 -13.75 -31.35
CA LYS A 60 2.74 -14.33 -30.10
C LYS A 60 1.67 -14.98 -29.23
N GLY A 61 0.42 -14.61 -29.43
CA GLY A 61 -0.74 -15.07 -28.65
C GLY A 61 -1.77 -15.83 -29.48
N ALA A 62 -1.35 -16.43 -30.62
CA ALA A 62 -2.21 -17.27 -31.44
C ALA A 62 -2.80 -18.42 -30.60
N GLY A 63 -4.13 -18.59 -30.63
CA GLY A 63 -4.82 -19.62 -29.84
C GLY A 63 -4.96 -19.32 -28.34
N ALA A 64 -4.59 -18.12 -27.88
CA ALA A 64 -4.89 -17.69 -26.52
C ALA A 64 -6.42 -17.53 -26.32
N GLN A 65 -6.90 -17.83 -25.11
CA GLN A 65 -8.32 -17.65 -24.77
C GLN A 65 -8.72 -16.18 -24.60
N GLN A 66 -7.75 -15.32 -24.30
CA GLN A 66 -8.00 -13.92 -24.04
C GLN A 66 -6.77 -13.08 -24.35
N TRP A 67 -6.96 -11.95 -25.03
CA TRP A 67 -6.00 -10.87 -25.15
C TRP A 67 -6.46 -9.67 -24.30
N THR A 68 -5.52 -8.94 -23.74
CA THR A 68 -5.76 -7.67 -23.04
C THR A 68 -4.72 -6.67 -23.48
N ILE A 69 -5.21 -5.53 -23.96
CA ILE A 69 -4.42 -4.43 -24.52
C ILE A 69 -4.69 -3.21 -23.65
N ASN A 70 -3.64 -2.61 -23.10
CA ASN A 70 -3.70 -1.35 -22.37
C ASN A 70 -3.10 -0.27 -23.27
N PRO A 71 -3.90 0.69 -23.76
CA PRO A 71 -3.42 1.76 -24.61
C PRO A 71 -2.38 2.63 -23.90
N PRO A 72 -1.55 3.36 -24.67
CA PRO A 72 -0.67 4.36 -24.10
C PRO A 72 -1.53 5.48 -23.50
N GLY A 73 -1.08 6.08 -22.39
CA GLY A 73 -1.85 7.10 -21.70
C GLY A 73 -0.99 8.05 -20.87
N PRO A 74 -1.61 9.02 -20.16
CA PRO A 74 -0.88 10.09 -19.47
C PRO A 74 0.09 9.64 -18.38
N ARG A 75 0.06 8.37 -17.96
CA ARG A 75 0.92 7.80 -16.91
C ARG A 75 1.79 6.63 -17.38
N SER A 76 1.62 6.21 -18.63
CA SER A 76 2.37 5.10 -19.24
C SER A 76 2.54 5.38 -20.73
N PRO A 77 3.76 5.71 -21.20
CA PRO A 77 4.00 6.02 -22.61
C PRO A 77 4.04 4.78 -23.50
N VAL A 78 3.84 3.58 -22.95
CA VAL A 78 3.95 2.29 -23.66
C VAL A 78 2.62 1.58 -23.75
N VAL A 79 2.49 0.67 -24.73
CA VAL A 79 1.36 -0.24 -24.85
C VAL A 79 1.62 -1.49 -24.03
N GLY A 80 0.73 -1.77 -23.06
CA GLY A 80 0.82 -2.98 -22.24
C GLY A 80 -0.03 -4.10 -22.82
N LEU A 81 0.59 -5.19 -23.26
CA LEU A 81 -0.09 -6.34 -23.84
C LEU A 81 -0.03 -7.53 -22.88
N SER A 82 -1.09 -8.32 -22.85
CA SER A 82 -1.07 -9.62 -22.20
C SER A 82 -2.03 -10.58 -22.86
N TYR A 83 -1.69 -11.86 -22.81
CA TYR A 83 -2.54 -12.92 -23.33
C TYR A 83 -2.55 -14.11 -22.38
N ARG A 84 -3.69 -14.80 -22.32
CA ARG A 84 -3.89 -15.99 -21.49
C ARG A 84 -3.98 -17.21 -22.38
N GLU A 85 -3.01 -18.10 -22.24
CA GLU A 85 -3.04 -19.40 -22.90
C GLU A 85 -4.10 -20.30 -22.25
N ALA A 86 -4.71 -21.17 -23.05
CA ALA A 86 -5.55 -22.22 -22.51
C ALA A 86 -4.66 -23.11 -21.64
N VAL A 87 -4.96 -23.21 -20.34
CA VAL A 87 -4.32 -24.23 -19.50
C VAL A 87 -4.78 -25.57 -20.07
N PRO A 88 -3.89 -26.42 -20.60
CA PRO A 88 -4.28 -27.75 -20.99
C PRO A 88 -4.86 -28.40 -19.74
N GLN A 89 -6.08 -28.93 -19.83
CA GLN A 89 -6.56 -29.85 -18.81
C GLN A 89 -5.70 -31.11 -18.92
N GLY A 90 -4.50 -31.08 -18.34
CA GLY A 90 -3.67 -32.26 -18.18
C GLY A 90 -4.40 -33.23 -17.27
N GLY A 91 -4.64 -34.44 -17.76
CA GLY A 91 -5.33 -35.52 -17.09
C GLY A 91 -4.62 -35.97 -15.81
N GLY A 92 -4.86 -35.26 -14.72
CA GLY A 92 -4.50 -35.65 -13.35
C GLY A 92 -5.71 -36.14 -12.54
N GLY A 93 -6.76 -36.63 -13.23
CA GLY A 93 -7.97 -37.16 -12.61
C GLY A 93 -8.16 -38.67 -12.76
N GLY A 94 -7.21 -39.37 -13.39
CA GLY A 94 -7.32 -40.80 -13.69
C GLY A 94 -6.82 -41.74 -12.59
N GLU A 95 -5.80 -41.35 -11.82
CA GLU A 95 -5.11 -42.30 -10.92
C GLU A 95 -5.64 -42.28 -9.47
N ALA A 96 -6.59 -41.41 -9.11
CA ALA A 96 -7.18 -41.39 -7.78
C ALA A 96 -8.49 -42.19 -7.66
N GLN A 97 -8.95 -42.84 -8.73
CA GLN A 97 -10.19 -43.63 -8.75
C GLN A 97 -10.00 -45.13 -8.94
N GLU A 98 -8.81 -45.61 -9.31
CA GLU A 98 -8.55 -47.06 -9.45
C GLU A 98 -8.08 -47.74 -8.15
N GLU A 99 -7.55 -47.00 -7.16
CA GLU A 99 -7.12 -47.61 -5.89
C GLU A 99 -8.27 -47.81 -4.87
N SER A 100 -9.45 -47.25 -5.15
CA SER A 100 -10.66 -47.42 -4.31
C SER A 100 -11.52 -48.65 -4.69
N ALA A 101 -11.19 -49.35 -5.77
CA ALA A 101 -12.01 -50.46 -6.29
C ALA A 101 -11.48 -51.87 -5.95
N LEU A 102 -10.37 -51.98 -5.19
CA LEU A 102 -9.76 -53.27 -4.82
C LEU A 102 -9.76 -53.56 -3.30
N GLY A 103 -10.73 -53.02 -2.55
CA GLY A 103 -10.80 -53.18 -1.10
C GLY A 103 -12.13 -53.65 -0.52
N GLU A 104 -13.15 -53.95 -1.34
CA GLU A 104 -14.44 -54.45 -0.86
C GLU A 104 -14.67 -55.89 -1.30
N THR A 105 -14.01 -56.82 -0.62
CA THR A 105 -14.45 -58.22 -0.58
C THR A 105 -13.95 -58.87 0.72
N GLU A 106 -14.72 -58.75 1.80
CA GLU A 106 -14.94 -59.85 2.74
C GLU A 106 -15.90 -59.47 3.89
N ARG A 107 -16.81 -60.41 4.18
CA ARG A 107 -17.55 -60.65 5.44
C ARG A 107 -18.90 -59.94 5.67
N SER A 108 -19.91 -60.53 5.03
CA SER A 108 -20.98 -61.33 5.67
C SER A 108 -21.38 -61.03 7.15
N ARG A 109 -22.61 -60.51 7.30
CA ARG A 109 -23.75 -60.79 8.25
C ARG A 109 -23.55 -61.74 9.45
N PRO A 110 -24.38 -61.70 10.53
CA PRO A 110 -25.81 -61.30 10.62
C PRO A 110 -26.13 -60.36 11.81
N GLY A 111 -27.28 -59.71 12.05
CA GLY A 111 -28.69 -59.93 11.74
C GLY A 111 -29.47 -59.89 13.08
N ARG A 112 -30.33 -58.89 13.34
CA ARG A 112 -31.41 -59.00 14.36
C ARG A 112 -32.50 -57.93 14.19
N ALA A 113 -33.71 -58.35 14.51
CA ALA A 113 -35.00 -57.79 14.18
C ALA A 113 -35.49 -56.65 15.11
N ALA A 114 -36.37 -55.81 14.53
CA ALA A 114 -37.68 -55.31 15.01
C ALA A 114 -37.89 -54.70 16.42
N GLY A 115 -38.72 -53.65 16.45
CA GLY A 115 -39.42 -53.13 17.64
C GLY A 115 -39.15 -51.64 17.87
N GLU A 116 -39.99 -50.72 17.36
CA GLU A 116 -41.18 -50.15 18.02
C GLU A 116 -40.92 -48.89 18.89
N ARG A 117 -41.62 -47.82 18.49
CA ARG A 117 -42.34 -46.79 19.28
C ARG A 117 -41.61 -45.81 20.24
N ASN A 118 -41.95 -44.54 19.99
CA ASN A 118 -42.39 -43.48 20.91
C ASN A 118 -41.40 -42.74 21.82
N ALA A 119 -41.37 -41.42 21.54
CA ALA A 119 -41.75 -40.34 22.44
C ALA A 119 -40.88 -39.98 23.67
N GLU A 120 -40.53 -38.70 23.66
CA GLU A 120 -40.63 -37.78 24.80
C GLU A 120 -39.63 -37.87 25.97
N ARG A 121 -38.80 -36.82 25.99
CA ARG A 121 -38.77 -35.77 27.03
C ARG A 121 -37.89 -36.01 28.27
N SER A 122 -37.16 -34.93 28.55
CA SER A 122 -36.72 -34.45 29.86
C SER A 122 -35.62 -35.23 30.58
N GLY A 123 -34.42 -34.65 30.53
CA GLY A 123 -34.05 -33.77 31.63
C GLY A 123 -33.13 -34.35 32.70
N SER A 124 -32.12 -33.54 33.01
CA SER A 124 -31.52 -33.37 34.32
C SER A 124 -30.65 -34.51 34.86
N GLY A 125 -29.37 -34.17 35.03
CA GLY A 125 -28.89 -34.10 36.41
C GLY A 125 -27.64 -34.91 36.70
N ARG A 126 -26.55 -34.14 36.84
CA ARG A 126 -25.64 -34.13 38.00
C ARG A 126 -24.75 -35.33 38.26
N GLU A 127 -23.46 -34.94 38.41
CA GLU A 127 -22.54 -35.30 39.50
C GLU A 127 -22.15 -36.78 39.62
N ALA A 128 -20.92 -37.16 39.93
CA ALA A 128 -19.66 -36.51 40.16
C ALA A 128 -18.66 -37.66 40.45
N VAL A 129 -17.44 -37.30 40.84
CA VAL A 129 -16.57 -38.12 41.71
C VAL A 129 -15.69 -39.17 41.03
N ASN A 130 -14.50 -38.69 40.66
CA ASN A 130 -13.18 -39.33 40.81
C ASN A 130 -13.06 -40.04 42.19
N PRO A 131 -12.33 -41.16 42.40
CA PRO A 131 -10.89 -41.00 42.60
C PRO A 131 -10.00 -42.23 42.32
N ALA A 132 -8.70 -41.94 42.37
CA ALA A 132 -7.68 -42.68 43.13
C ALA A 132 -6.71 -43.65 42.41
N ASN A 133 -5.44 -43.25 42.57
CA ASN A 133 -4.27 -44.04 42.97
C ASN A 133 -3.39 -44.71 41.89
N GLY A 134 -2.11 -44.30 41.93
CA GLY A 134 -0.96 -44.84 41.20
C GLY A 134 -0.43 -46.16 41.77
N PRO A 135 0.90 -46.47 41.83
CA PRO A 135 2.07 -45.58 41.68
C PRO A 135 3.27 -46.11 40.82
N ARG A 136 4.25 -45.22 40.62
CA ARG A 136 5.74 -45.37 40.64
C ARG A 136 6.48 -46.53 39.93
N ASP A 137 7.44 -46.19 39.07
CA ASP A 137 8.93 -46.30 39.24
C ASP A 137 9.64 -46.18 37.86
N GLU A 138 10.47 -45.16 37.63
CA GLU A 138 11.95 -45.12 37.70
C GLU A 138 12.73 -45.55 36.42
N ARG A 139 13.54 -44.58 35.93
CA ARG A 139 14.84 -44.67 35.22
C ARG A 139 14.93 -44.88 33.68
N ALA A 140 15.42 -43.79 33.06
CA ALA A 140 16.61 -43.67 32.19
C ALA A 140 16.67 -44.39 30.82
N ALA A 141 16.65 -43.60 29.74
CA ALA A 141 17.73 -43.47 28.74
C ALA A 141 17.22 -42.77 27.45
N SER A 142 18.02 -41.88 26.89
CA SER A 142 17.93 -41.33 25.52
C SER A 142 19.09 -41.93 24.69
N PRO A 143 19.20 -41.75 23.36
CA PRO A 143 18.26 -41.17 22.38
C PRO A 143 18.13 -42.01 21.07
N GLY A 144 17.22 -41.64 20.15
CA GLY A 144 17.40 -41.93 18.71
C GLY A 144 16.18 -42.41 17.92
N ASN A 145 15.73 -41.52 17.04
CA ASN A 145 15.10 -41.73 15.73
C ASN A 145 13.73 -42.41 15.56
N ALA A 146 12.96 -41.72 14.70
CA ALA A 146 12.00 -42.20 13.71
C ALA A 146 10.57 -42.57 14.17
N GLU A 147 9.66 -41.71 13.69
CA GLU A 147 8.36 -42.03 13.13
C GLU A 147 7.34 -42.80 13.99
N THR A 148 6.38 -42.06 14.55
CA THR A 148 4.98 -42.52 14.51
C THR A 148 4.01 -41.34 14.43
N ARG A 149 3.14 -41.45 13.43
CA ARG A 149 1.95 -40.65 13.14
C ARG A 149 0.95 -40.66 14.32
N ALA A 150 0.50 -39.48 14.74
CA ALA A 150 -0.84 -39.19 15.25
C ALA A 150 -0.96 -37.65 15.25
N GLY A 151 -1.77 -37.02 14.40
CA GLY A 151 -3.22 -37.04 14.50
C GLY A 151 -3.69 -35.70 15.09
N GLY A 152 -3.63 -34.63 14.29
CA GLY A 152 -4.09 -33.30 14.65
C GLY A 152 -4.41 -32.51 13.39
N GLY A 153 -5.68 -32.55 12.98
CA GLY A 153 -6.17 -31.87 11.78
C GLY A 153 -6.15 -30.37 11.95
N GLU A 154 -5.10 -29.71 11.47
CA GLU A 154 -5.12 -28.29 11.18
C GLU A 154 -5.36 -28.09 9.68
N MET A 155 -6.50 -27.49 9.37
CA MET A 155 -6.82 -26.96 8.05
C MET A 155 -5.74 -25.97 7.63
N ARG A 156 -4.77 -26.44 6.83
CA ARG A 156 -3.94 -25.58 5.97
C ARG A 156 -4.85 -24.95 4.92
N GLN A 157 -5.53 -23.85 5.29
CA GLN A 157 -6.05 -22.91 4.29
C GLN A 157 -4.84 -22.28 3.60
N GLY A 158 -4.61 -22.75 2.39
CA GLY A 158 -3.45 -22.44 1.56
C GLY A 158 -3.20 -20.95 1.45
N GLN A 159 -1.99 -20.57 1.86
CA GLN A 159 -1.21 -19.53 1.23
C GLN A 159 -1.18 -19.79 -0.29
N GLN A 160 -2.10 -19.20 -1.02
CA GLN A 160 -1.96 -19.05 -2.48
C GLN A 160 -1.44 -17.64 -2.71
N GLY A 161 -0.12 -17.54 -2.92
CA GLY A 161 0.51 -16.30 -3.34
C GLY A 161 -0.07 -15.80 -4.67
N PRO A 162 0.13 -14.52 -5.03
CA PRO A 162 -0.31 -13.95 -6.31
C PRO A 162 0.23 -14.68 -7.55
N GLN A 163 1.21 -15.56 -7.37
CA GLN A 163 1.94 -16.28 -8.42
C GLN A 163 1.14 -17.49 -8.96
N GLU A 164 0.36 -18.20 -8.13
CA GLU A 164 -0.42 -19.36 -8.59
C GLU A 164 -1.66 -18.94 -9.41
N ARG A 165 -2.22 -17.76 -9.13
CA ARG A 165 -3.41 -17.25 -9.82
C ARG A 165 -3.13 -16.73 -11.25
N ASN A 166 -1.85 -16.65 -11.64
CA ASN A 166 -1.37 -16.15 -12.94
C ASN A 166 -0.79 -17.26 -13.84
N ARG A 167 -0.96 -18.55 -13.52
CA ARG A 167 -0.57 -19.64 -14.44
C ARG A 167 -1.22 -19.39 -15.82
N GLY A 168 -0.39 -19.20 -16.84
CA GLY A 168 -0.80 -19.04 -18.25
C GLY A 168 -0.97 -17.61 -18.78
N VAL A 169 -0.75 -16.54 -17.98
CA VAL A 169 -0.79 -15.16 -18.50
C VAL A 169 0.61 -14.67 -18.85
N LYS A 170 0.88 -14.45 -20.13
CA LYS A 170 2.12 -13.84 -20.63
C LYS A 170 1.89 -12.34 -20.85
N ARG A 171 2.90 -11.53 -20.54
CA ARG A 171 2.86 -10.06 -20.66
C ARG A 171 3.97 -9.60 -21.59
N LEU A 172 3.66 -8.61 -22.42
CA LEU A 172 4.59 -7.96 -23.33
C LEU A 172 4.41 -6.44 -23.18
N THR A 173 5.49 -5.70 -23.32
CA THR A 173 5.46 -4.24 -23.41
C THR A 173 5.85 -3.86 -24.83
N MET A 174 5.13 -2.94 -25.46
CA MET A 174 5.38 -2.55 -26.84
C MET A 174 5.54 -1.04 -26.95
N ASP A 175 6.52 -0.61 -27.75
CA ASP A 175 6.68 0.78 -28.14
C ASP A 175 5.53 1.18 -29.10
N PRO A 176 4.74 2.22 -28.80
CA PRO A 176 3.59 2.62 -29.63
C PRO A 176 3.99 3.08 -31.04
N SER A 177 5.16 3.70 -31.18
CA SER A 177 5.64 4.30 -32.42
C SER A 177 6.25 3.26 -33.36
N THR A 178 7.07 2.34 -32.83
CA THR A 178 7.77 1.35 -33.65
C THR A 178 7.06 0.01 -33.73
N GLY A 179 6.22 -0.34 -32.74
CA GLY A 179 5.65 -1.68 -32.60
C GLY A 179 6.65 -2.72 -32.08
N SER A 180 7.87 -2.31 -31.73
CA SER A 180 8.89 -3.21 -31.19
C SER A 180 8.54 -3.65 -29.75
N VAL A 181 8.89 -4.89 -29.41
CA VAL A 181 8.75 -5.41 -28.05
C VAL A 181 9.86 -4.84 -27.19
N LEU A 182 9.47 -4.18 -26.11
CA LEU A 182 10.36 -3.70 -25.07
C LEU A 182 10.38 -4.71 -23.93
N GLU A 183 11.59 -5.09 -23.50
CA GLU A 183 11.83 -5.98 -22.37
C GLU A 183 12.36 -5.16 -21.18
N PRO A 184 11.47 -4.50 -20.41
CA PRO A 184 11.90 -3.71 -19.27
C PRO A 184 12.45 -4.62 -18.17
N ARG A 185 13.46 -4.12 -17.45
CA ARG A 185 13.98 -4.84 -16.28
C ARG A 185 12.88 -5.13 -15.26
N ALA A 186 12.96 -6.30 -14.62
CA ALA A 186 12.11 -6.60 -13.48
C ALA A 186 12.45 -5.67 -12.32
N THR A 187 11.44 -5.09 -11.69
CA THR A 187 11.62 -4.21 -10.53
C THR A 187 10.42 -4.33 -9.59
N ALA A 188 10.67 -4.19 -8.29
CA ALA A 188 9.57 -4.04 -7.34
C ALA A 188 8.87 -2.67 -7.51
N GLY A 189 9.54 -1.70 -8.14
CA GLY A 189 9.01 -0.42 -8.58
C GLY A 189 8.37 0.38 -7.45
N GLY A 190 7.38 1.21 -7.80
CA GLY A 190 6.53 1.87 -6.81
C GLY A 190 5.60 0.90 -6.08
N ASN A 191 5.48 -0.35 -6.53
CA ASN A 191 4.61 -1.34 -5.89
C ASN A 191 5.17 -1.80 -4.53
N PHE A 192 6.49 -1.80 -4.34
CA PHE A 192 7.10 -2.02 -3.03
C PHE A 192 6.59 -1.00 -2.01
N LEU A 193 6.73 0.29 -2.28
CA LEU A 193 6.28 1.37 -1.40
C LEU A 193 4.77 1.30 -1.14
N TYR A 194 4.00 0.99 -2.20
CA TYR A 194 2.56 0.74 -2.09
C TYR A 194 2.22 -0.49 -1.25
N ARG A 195 3.02 -1.55 -1.18
CA ARG A 195 2.72 -2.66 -0.27
C ARG A 195 3.20 -2.39 1.13
N PHE A 196 4.38 -1.77 1.25
CA PHE A 196 4.99 -1.45 2.52
C PHE A 196 4.10 -0.55 3.40
N HIS A 197 3.34 0.39 2.81
CA HIS A 197 2.47 1.28 3.60
C HIS A 197 1.35 0.57 4.37
N TYR A 198 0.93 -0.65 3.98
CA TYR A 198 -0.18 -1.36 4.65
C TYR A 198 0.10 -2.82 5.03
N GLN A 199 1.14 -3.44 4.49
CA GLN A 199 1.51 -4.83 4.80
C GLN A 199 2.79 -4.92 5.62
N LEU A 200 3.57 -3.83 5.70
CA LEU A 200 4.97 -3.89 6.10
C LEU A 200 5.73 -4.93 5.23
N HIS A 201 7.04 -5.06 5.38
CA HIS A 201 7.81 -6.06 4.63
C HIS A 201 8.56 -6.96 5.61
N GLY A 202 8.77 -8.22 5.23
CA GLY A 202 9.44 -9.22 6.07
C GLY A 202 8.55 -9.92 7.11
N MET A 203 7.24 -9.71 7.09
CA MET A 203 6.28 -10.42 7.97
C MET A 203 5.05 -10.88 7.18
N ASP A 204 4.27 -11.79 7.77
CA ASP A 204 3.00 -12.22 7.18
C ASP A 204 2.06 -11.01 6.99
N ARG A 205 1.40 -10.99 5.83
CA ARG A 205 0.50 -9.92 5.41
C ARG A 205 -0.56 -9.60 6.48
N THR A 206 -1.06 -10.62 7.15
CA THR A 206 -2.13 -10.48 8.15
C THR A 206 -1.65 -9.65 9.32
N TRP A 207 -0.47 -9.96 9.84
CA TRP A 207 0.14 -9.23 10.95
C TRP A 207 0.48 -7.79 10.58
N GLY A 208 1.04 -7.55 9.40
CA GLY A 208 1.29 -6.21 8.92
C GLY A 208 0.03 -5.35 8.85
N GLN A 209 -1.06 -5.91 8.34
CA GLN A 209 -2.36 -5.23 8.28
C GLN A 209 -2.96 -4.96 9.66
N TRP A 210 -2.80 -5.88 10.62
CA TRP A 210 -3.23 -5.65 12.00
C TRP A 210 -2.46 -4.52 12.67
N ILE A 211 -1.14 -4.50 12.51
CA ILE A 211 -0.27 -3.45 13.07
C ILE A 211 -0.65 -2.09 12.47
N VAL A 212 -0.73 -1.98 11.14
CA VAL A 212 -1.10 -0.74 10.47
C VAL A 212 -2.52 -0.32 10.85
N GLY A 213 -3.46 -1.26 10.95
CA GLY A 213 -4.83 -0.99 11.39
C GLY A 213 -4.91 -0.44 12.81
N ALA A 214 -4.16 -1.01 13.76
CA ALA A 214 -4.08 -0.53 15.14
C ALA A 214 -3.48 0.89 15.22
N VAL A 215 -2.39 1.12 14.49
CA VAL A 215 -1.72 2.42 14.39
C VAL A 215 -2.65 3.48 13.79
N THR A 216 -3.38 3.12 12.73
CA THR A 216 -4.36 3.99 12.06
C THR A 216 -5.51 4.31 13.01
N MET A 217 -5.97 3.35 13.83
CA MET A 217 -7.03 3.57 14.82
C MET A 217 -6.59 4.57 15.90
N LEU A 218 -5.39 4.37 16.44
CA LEU A 218 -4.83 5.28 17.45
C LEU A 218 -4.64 6.69 16.89
N MET A 219 -4.20 6.81 15.63
CA MET A 219 -4.12 8.09 14.95
C MET A 219 -5.50 8.74 14.78
N PHE A 220 -6.52 7.97 14.40
CA PHE A 220 -7.87 8.50 14.25
C PHE A 220 -8.40 9.05 15.57
N VAL A 221 -8.23 8.30 16.66
CA VAL A 221 -8.57 8.76 18.02
C VAL A 221 -7.76 10.00 18.39
N ALA A 222 -6.46 10.04 18.09
CA ALA A 222 -5.60 11.20 18.37
C ALA A 222 -6.06 12.46 17.60
N ILE A 223 -6.52 12.32 16.36
CA ILE A 223 -7.05 13.44 15.57
C ILE A 223 -8.35 13.95 16.19
N VAL A 224 -9.31 13.07 16.46
CA VAL A 224 -10.61 13.46 17.04
C VAL A 224 -10.41 14.10 18.41
N THR A 225 -9.62 13.48 19.28
CA THR A 225 -9.33 14.03 20.61
C THR A 225 -8.56 15.34 20.52
N GLY A 226 -7.58 15.45 19.62
CA GLY A 226 -6.84 16.68 19.37
C GLY A 226 -7.73 17.85 18.96
N VAL A 227 -8.68 17.61 18.05
CA VAL A 227 -9.64 18.65 17.62
C VAL A 227 -10.56 19.07 18.76
N VAL A 228 -11.07 18.12 19.55
CA VAL A 228 -11.97 18.41 20.68
C VAL A 228 -11.26 19.18 21.80
N VAL A 229 -10.02 18.79 22.14
CA VAL A 229 -9.25 19.42 23.24
C VAL A 229 -8.75 20.81 22.86
N HIS A 230 -8.43 21.04 21.58
CA HIS A 230 -7.80 22.29 21.14
C HIS A 230 -8.81 23.43 20.91
N ARG A 231 -9.29 24.04 22.01
CA ARG A 231 -10.32 25.10 22.02
C ARG A 231 -10.04 26.33 21.14
N ASN A 232 -8.77 26.62 20.83
CA ASN A 232 -8.34 27.81 20.05
C ASN A 232 -7.69 27.47 18.70
N ILE A 233 -8.03 26.32 18.09
CA ILE A 233 -7.33 25.76 16.91
C ILE A 233 -7.19 26.77 15.75
N PHE A 234 -8.23 27.56 15.48
CA PHE A 234 -8.21 28.56 14.42
C PHE A 234 -7.40 29.82 14.78
N LYS A 235 -7.41 30.25 16.04
CA LYS A 235 -6.63 31.43 16.47
C LYS A 235 -5.13 31.14 16.43
N ASP A 236 -4.73 29.96 16.90
CA ASP A 236 -3.32 29.56 16.92
C ASP A 236 -2.79 29.29 15.51
N PHE A 237 -3.64 28.88 14.55
CA PHE A 237 -3.29 28.73 13.14
C PHE A 237 -2.81 30.06 12.50
N PHE A 238 -3.52 31.17 12.73
CA PHE A 238 -3.15 32.47 12.16
C PHE A 238 -2.04 33.21 12.93
N THR A 239 -1.58 32.65 14.06
CA THR A 239 -0.61 33.31 14.94
C THR A 239 0.79 32.72 14.73
N PHE A 240 1.40 32.91 13.54
CA PHE A 240 2.80 32.54 13.34
C PHE A 240 3.72 33.54 14.04
N ARG A 241 4.44 33.10 15.08
CA ARG A 241 5.38 33.95 15.83
C ARG A 241 6.82 33.60 15.44
N PRO A 242 7.45 34.32 14.48
CA PRO A 242 8.82 34.03 14.06
C PRO A 242 9.84 34.28 15.19
N ALA A 243 10.98 33.57 15.12
CA ALA A 243 12.17 33.78 15.95
C ALA A 243 12.04 33.58 17.49
N LYS A 244 11.04 32.80 17.95
CA LYS A 244 10.80 32.45 19.37
C LYS A 244 11.12 30.98 19.72
N GLY A 245 12.06 30.37 19.01
CA GLY A 245 12.58 29.03 19.30
C GLY A 245 11.48 27.96 19.37
N LYS A 246 11.35 27.29 20.53
CA LYS A 246 10.35 26.23 20.77
C LYS A 246 8.91 26.66 20.43
N ARG A 247 8.55 27.93 20.66
CA ARG A 247 7.19 28.45 20.37
C ARG A 247 6.94 28.58 18.86
N SER A 248 7.90 29.08 18.08
CA SER A 248 7.78 29.14 16.62
C SER A 248 7.67 27.75 15.99
N TRP A 249 8.32 26.76 16.60
CA TRP A 249 8.25 25.38 16.14
C TRP A 249 6.92 24.70 16.50
N LEU A 250 6.34 25.03 17.66
CA LEU A 250 4.98 24.62 18.02
C LEU A 250 3.94 25.25 17.09
N ASP A 251 4.10 26.54 16.77
CA ASP A 251 3.24 27.25 15.81
C ASP A 251 3.33 26.58 14.42
N GLY A 252 4.53 26.16 13.99
CA GLY A 252 4.73 25.38 12.75
C GLY A 252 4.07 24.00 12.77
N HIS A 253 4.21 23.25 13.87
CA HIS A 253 3.54 21.96 14.07
C HIS A 253 2.02 22.11 13.95
N ASN A 254 1.45 23.10 14.66
CA ASN A 254 0.03 23.42 14.61
C ASN A 254 -0.41 23.82 13.19
N ALA A 255 0.36 24.65 12.50
CA ALA A 255 0.05 25.06 11.13
C ALA A 255 -0.03 23.86 10.18
N THR A 256 0.95 22.94 10.25
CA THR A 256 0.94 21.72 9.42
C THR A 256 -0.24 20.82 9.74
N GLY A 257 -0.60 20.67 11.02
CA GLY A 257 -1.72 19.84 11.46
C GLY A 257 -3.09 20.38 11.03
N VAL A 258 -3.33 21.69 11.19
CA VAL A 258 -4.62 22.32 10.87
C VAL A 258 -4.84 22.44 9.36
N LEU A 259 -3.82 22.85 8.60
CA LEU A 259 -3.94 23.04 7.14
C LEU A 259 -4.35 21.75 6.42
N SER A 260 -3.85 20.60 6.90
CA SER A 260 -4.10 19.29 6.31
C SER A 260 -5.09 18.44 7.11
N LEU A 261 -5.75 19.01 8.12
CA LEU A 261 -6.70 18.31 8.98
C LEU A 261 -7.83 17.59 8.21
N PRO A 262 -8.50 18.22 7.22
CA PRO A 262 -9.55 17.52 6.46
C PRO A 262 -9.01 16.28 5.74
N PHE A 263 -7.80 16.39 5.18
CA PHE A 263 -7.11 15.27 4.54
C PHE A 263 -6.76 14.18 5.56
N HIS A 264 -6.20 14.54 6.72
CA HIS A 264 -5.85 13.58 7.78
C HIS A 264 -7.06 12.78 8.27
N VAL A 265 -8.19 13.43 8.52
CA VAL A 265 -9.42 12.77 8.94
C VAL A 265 -9.87 11.77 7.86
N VAL A 266 -9.96 12.22 6.60
CA VAL A 266 -10.44 11.39 5.50
C VAL A 266 -9.50 10.22 5.21
N ILE A 267 -8.18 10.45 5.16
CA ILE A 267 -7.20 9.40 4.82
C ILE A 267 -7.11 8.33 5.92
N THR A 268 -7.17 8.74 7.19
CA THR A 268 -7.12 7.82 8.33
C THR A 268 -8.41 7.01 8.42
N PHE A 269 -9.57 7.67 8.29
CA PHE A 269 -10.87 6.98 8.29
C PHE A 269 -10.99 6.00 7.11
N SER A 270 -10.62 6.42 5.91
CA SER A 270 -10.66 5.54 4.73
C SER A 270 -9.65 4.39 4.80
N GLY A 271 -8.51 4.57 5.47
CA GLY A 271 -7.57 3.49 5.77
C GLY A 271 -8.16 2.42 6.71
N LEU A 272 -8.84 2.85 7.78
CA LEU A 272 -9.61 1.95 8.65
C LEU A 272 -10.72 1.25 7.90
N LEU A 273 -11.41 1.99 7.03
CA LEU A 273 -12.47 1.45 6.20
C LEU A 273 -11.93 0.33 5.31
N LEU A 274 -10.82 0.53 4.60
CA LEU A 274 -10.15 -0.49 3.78
C LEU A 274 -9.77 -1.75 4.55
N LEU A 275 -9.47 -1.63 5.85
CA LEU A 275 -9.14 -2.74 6.74
C LEU A 275 -10.33 -3.23 7.57
N ALA A 276 -11.55 -2.70 7.37
CA ALA A 276 -12.69 -2.98 8.25
C ALA A 276 -13.04 -4.47 8.34
N THR A 277 -12.98 -5.19 7.22
CA THR A 277 -13.23 -6.65 7.19
C THR A 277 -12.19 -7.46 7.95
N GLN A 278 -10.97 -6.93 8.06
CA GLN A 278 -9.88 -7.55 8.82
C GLN A 278 -9.97 -7.19 10.31
N LEU A 279 -10.32 -5.94 10.63
CA LEU A 279 -10.42 -5.43 12.01
C LEU A 279 -11.69 -5.91 12.73
N MET A 280 -12.77 -6.16 12.00
CA MET A 280 -14.06 -6.62 12.54
C MET A 280 -14.59 -7.84 11.77
N PRO A 281 -13.88 -8.99 11.82
CA PRO A 281 -14.30 -10.19 11.09
C PRO A 281 -15.66 -10.71 11.56
N TRP A 282 -15.96 -10.54 12.85
CA TRP A 282 -17.24 -10.94 13.46
C TRP A 282 -18.44 -10.11 12.97
N ALA A 283 -18.23 -8.88 12.48
CA ALA A 283 -19.34 -8.04 12.01
C ALA A 283 -20.01 -8.63 10.77
N ALA A 284 -19.21 -9.20 9.85
CA ALA A 284 -19.73 -9.92 8.69
C ALA A 284 -20.41 -11.23 9.12
N ASP A 285 -19.80 -11.98 10.03
CA ASP A 285 -20.37 -13.24 10.49
C ASP A 285 -21.71 -13.03 11.23
N ALA A 286 -21.85 -11.97 12.03
CA ALA A 286 -23.10 -11.61 12.71
C ALA A 286 -24.17 -11.07 11.74
N ALA A 287 -23.79 -10.24 10.77
CA ALA A 287 -24.73 -9.66 9.81
C ALA A 287 -25.24 -10.68 8.77
N TYR A 288 -24.45 -11.72 8.46
CA TYR A 288 -24.75 -12.73 7.43
C TYR A 288 -24.95 -14.14 7.99
N ASN A 289 -25.12 -14.30 9.31
CA ASN A 289 -25.27 -15.60 9.99
C ASN A 289 -24.19 -16.64 9.58
N GLY A 290 -22.95 -16.19 9.43
CA GLY A 290 -21.81 -17.02 9.01
C GLY A 290 -21.72 -17.28 7.50
N ASP A 291 -22.65 -16.79 6.66
CA ASP A 291 -22.55 -16.89 5.20
C ASP A 291 -21.56 -15.87 4.62
N ARG A 292 -20.27 -16.19 4.75
CA ARG A 292 -19.18 -15.40 4.17
C ARG A 292 -19.24 -15.33 2.63
N ARG A 293 -19.92 -16.27 1.96
CA ARG A 293 -20.08 -16.24 0.50
C ARG A 293 -21.07 -15.15 0.11
N ALA A 294 -22.21 -15.05 0.79
CA ALA A 294 -23.17 -13.96 0.60
C ALA A 294 -22.52 -12.59 0.86
N PHE A 295 -21.81 -12.43 1.98
CA PHE A 295 -21.05 -11.21 2.27
C PHE A 295 -20.07 -10.86 1.15
N SER A 296 -19.26 -11.83 0.70
CA SER A 296 -18.27 -11.61 -0.36
C SER A 296 -18.89 -11.24 -1.71
N GLN A 297 -20.10 -11.74 -2.01
CA GLN A 297 -20.83 -11.42 -3.24
C GLN A 297 -21.36 -10.00 -3.19
N GLU A 298 -21.92 -9.58 -2.06
CA GLU A 298 -22.40 -8.22 -1.86
C GLU A 298 -21.25 -7.20 -1.85
N LEU A 299 -20.14 -7.51 -1.18
CA LEU A 299 -18.94 -6.67 -1.16
C LEU A 299 -18.28 -6.55 -2.55
N ARG A 300 -18.42 -7.57 -3.41
CA ARG A 300 -18.01 -7.51 -4.83
C ARG A 300 -19.01 -6.74 -5.70
N GLY A 301 -20.14 -6.32 -5.16
CA GLY A 301 -21.17 -5.56 -5.88
C GLY A 301 -22.22 -6.43 -6.55
N GLY A 302 -22.57 -7.58 -5.97
CA GLY A 302 -23.75 -8.37 -6.36
C GLY A 302 -23.78 -8.72 -7.84
N GLY A 303 -22.92 -9.63 -8.28
CA GLY A 303 -22.94 -10.13 -9.65
C GLY A 303 -22.36 -11.53 -9.74
N ARG A 304 -23.20 -12.55 -9.50
CA ARG A 304 -22.98 -13.87 -10.11
C ARG A 304 -23.13 -13.82 -11.65
N ASP A 305 -23.56 -12.69 -12.20
CA ASP A 305 -23.91 -12.56 -13.62
C ASP A 305 -22.91 -11.72 -14.43
N ALA A 306 -21.87 -11.19 -13.78
CA ALA A 306 -20.70 -10.61 -14.47
C ALA A 306 -19.52 -11.58 -14.42
N ALA A 307 -19.76 -12.85 -14.79
CA ALA A 307 -18.70 -13.51 -15.54
C ALA A 307 -18.36 -12.56 -16.71
N PRO A 308 -17.07 -12.35 -17.07
CA PRO A 308 -16.78 -11.65 -18.32
C PRO A 308 -17.65 -12.30 -19.39
N ALA A 309 -18.40 -11.53 -20.19
CA ALA A 309 -19.38 -12.09 -21.12
C ALA A 309 -18.78 -13.23 -21.99
N GLY A 310 -17.47 -13.18 -22.23
CA GLY A 310 -16.68 -14.26 -22.85
C GLY A 310 -16.64 -15.62 -22.13
N GLN A 311 -16.87 -15.71 -20.81
CA GLN A 311 -16.94 -16.98 -20.06
C GLN A 311 -18.33 -17.63 -20.13
N ALA A 312 -19.40 -16.84 -20.21
CA ALA A 312 -20.75 -17.38 -20.42
C ALA A 312 -20.95 -17.83 -21.88
N ALA A 313 -20.38 -17.09 -22.83
CA ALA A 313 -20.29 -17.51 -24.24
C ALA A 313 -19.37 -18.72 -24.43
N GLY A 314 -18.20 -18.75 -23.76
CA GLY A 314 -17.25 -19.88 -23.83
C GLY A 314 -17.77 -21.19 -23.23
N ARG A 315 -18.82 -21.17 -22.40
CA ARG A 315 -19.51 -22.38 -21.92
C ARG A 315 -20.56 -22.93 -22.87
N ARG A 316 -21.01 -22.17 -23.88
CA ARG A 316 -22.04 -22.58 -24.84
C ARG A 316 -21.49 -23.06 -26.19
N GLY A 317 -20.17 -23.07 -26.39
CA GLY A 317 -19.62 -23.35 -27.71
C GLY A 317 -18.15 -23.78 -27.75
N ALA A 318 -17.70 -24.60 -26.80
CA ALA A 318 -16.38 -25.23 -26.88
C ALA A 318 -16.20 -26.14 -28.12
N ASP A 319 -17.28 -26.44 -28.85
CA ASP A 319 -17.30 -27.43 -29.94
C ASP A 319 -17.45 -26.85 -31.36
N ALA A 320 -17.43 -25.52 -31.55
CA ALA A 320 -17.44 -24.93 -32.89
C ALA A 320 -16.03 -24.51 -33.33
N GLY A 321 -15.26 -25.47 -33.87
CA GLY A 321 -13.91 -25.29 -34.41
C GLY A 321 -13.81 -24.48 -35.70
N GLY A 322 -14.49 -23.33 -35.77
CA GLY A 322 -14.36 -22.37 -36.88
C GLY A 322 -13.24 -21.37 -36.62
N ARG A 323 -12.44 -21.05 -37.64
CA ARG A 323 -11.59 -19.85 -37.64
C ARG A 323 -12.39 -18.68 -38.19
N ALA A 324 -12.43 -17.57 -37.48
CA ALA A 324 -13.00 -16.31 -37.98
C ALA A 324 -11.98 -15.19 -37.86
N THR A 325 -11.96 -14.29 -38.84
CA THR A 325 -11.11 -13.11 -38.81
C THR A 325 -11.71 -12.10 -37.83
N LEU A 326 -10.87 -11.55 -36.95
CA LEU A 326 -11.28 -10.50 -36.03
C LEU A 326 -11.63 -9.23 -36.83
N ALA A 327 -12.75 -8.59 -36.51
CA ALA A 327 -13.13 -7.31 -37.07
C ALA A 327 -12.05 -6.24 -36.83
N ASP A 328 -12.00 -5.22 -37.70
CA ASP A 328 -11.10 -4.08 -37.52
C ASP A 328 -11.49 -3.31 -36.26
N LEU A 329 -10.59 -3.27 -35.28
CA LEU A 329 -10.85 -2.61 -34.00
C LEU A 329 -10.68 -1.09 -34.06
N ARG A 330 -10.10 -0.53 -35.14
CA ARG A 330 -9.90 0.92 -35.29
C ARG A 330 -11.21 1.71 -35.23
N PRO A 331 -12.26 1.39 -36.01
CA PRO A 331 -13.54 2.09 -35.92
C PRO A 331 -14.19 1.96 -34.54
N LEU A 332 -14.12 0.76 -33.93
CA LEU A 332 -14.66 0.52 -32.59
C LEU A 332 -13.94 1.36 -31.53
N TYR A 333 -12.62 1.48 -31.66
CA TYR A 333 -11.80 2.28 -30.75
C TYR A 333 -12.12 3.77 -30.88
N ARG A 334 -12.32 4.28 -32.10
CA ARG A 334 -12.78 5.67 -32.32
C ARG A 334 -14.17 5.90 -31.74
N GLN A 335 -15.11 4.98 -31.95
CA GLN A 335 -16.44 5.05 -31.37
C GLN A 335 -16.38 5.12 -29.83
N ALA A 336 -15.50 4.35 -29.20
CA ALA A 336 -15.30 4.41 -27.75
C ALA A 336 -14.67 5.73 -27.29
N LEU A 337 -13.75 6.32 -28.06
CA LEU A 337 -13.19 7.65 -27.78
C LEU A 337 -14.25 8.76 -27.90
N GLU A 338 -15.14 8.68 -28.89
CA GLU A 338 -16.25 9.62 -29.07
C GLU A 338 -17.28 9.50 -27.94
N ARG A 339 -17.52 8.27 -27.44
CA ARG A 339 -18.41 8.03 -26.30
C ARG A 339 -17.81 8.54 -24.98
N TRP A 340 -16.49 8.48 -24.83
CA TRP A 340 -15.75 8.84 -23.62
C TRP A 340 -14.68 9.91 -23.88
N PRO A 341 -15.05 11.13 -24.29
CA PRO A 341 -14.10 12.16 -24.72
C PRO A 341 -13.10 12.56 -23.61
N ASP A 342 -13.54 12.58 -22.35
CA ASP A 342 -12.73 13.05 -21.23
C ASP A 342 -11.80 11.99 -20.61
N HIS A 343 -12.11 10.71 -20.83
CA HIS A 343 -11.46 9.60 -20.11
C HIS A 343 -10.78 8.61 -21.05
N GLY A 344 -11.25 8.51 -22.30
CA GLY A 344 -10.76 7.54 -23.27
C GLY A 344 -10.91 6.09 -22.82
N VAL A 345 -10.25 5.20 -23.55
CA VAL A 345 -10.25 3.77 -23.31
C VAL A 345 -9.11 3.41 -22.37
N GLY A 346 -9.40 2.65 -21.31
CA GLY A 346 -8.42 2.19 -20.33
C GLY A 346 -7.83 0.83 -20.64
N ASN A 347 -8.66 -0.08 -21.15
CA ASN A 347 -8.22 -1.36 -21.65
C ASN A 347 -9.20 -1.92 -22.69
N ILE A 348 -8.66 -2.75 -23.58
CA ILE A 348 -9.39 -3.51 -24.58
C ILE A 348 -9.15 -4.99 -24.26
N VAL A 349 -10.22 -5.75 -24.09
CA VAL A 349 -10.19 -7.18 -23.80
C VAL A 349 -10.82 -7.93 -24.96
N VAL A 350 -10.07 -8.81 -25.60
CA VAL A 350 -10.58 -9.67 -26.68
C VAL A 350 -10.67 -11.08 -26.14
N ASN A 351 -11.87 -11.66 -26.08
CA ASN A 351 -12.06 -13.05 -25.66
C ASN A 351 -12.18 -13.95 -26.90
N ASN A 352 -11.65 -15.17 -26.80
CA ASN A 352 -11.64 -16.18 -27.88
C ASN A 352 -11.21 -15.62 -29.25
N PRO A 353 -10.07 -14.90 -29.33
CA PRO A 353 -9.60 -14.31 -30.58
C PRO A 353 -9.43 -15.36 -31.68
N GLY A 354 -9.85 -15.03 -32.90
CA GLY A 354 -9.74 -15.92 -34.06
C GLY A 354 -10.88 -16.96 -34.18
N THR A 355 -11.93 -16.86 -33.36
CA THR A 355 -13.11 -17.74 -33.41
C THR A 355 -14.38 -16.95 -33.76
N PRO A 356 -15.43 -17.59 -34.32
CA PRO A 356 -16.73 -16.95 -34.53
C PRO A 356 -17.38 -16.41 -33.25
N GLN A 357 -16.93 -16.85 -32.08
CA GLN A 357 -17.44 -16.42 -30.77
C GLN A 357 -16.55 -15.32 -30.14
N ALA A 358 -15.68 -14.70 -30.94
CA ALA A 358 -14.84 -13.62 -30.46
C ALA A 358 -15.70 -12.47 -29.93
N THR A 359 -15.30 -11.90 -28.80
CA THR A 359 -15.95 -10.70 -28.26
C THR A 359 -14.89 -9.67 -27.91
N VAL A 360 -15.18 -8.40 -28.18
CA VAL A 360 -14.29 -7.28 -27.89
C VAL A 360 -14.98 -6.42 -26.84
N GLU A 361 -14.36 -6.30 -25.68
CA GLU A 361 -14.83 -5.45 -24.59
C GLU A 361 -13.87 -4.26 -24.44
N MET A 362 -14.38 -3.05 -24.65
CA MET A 362 -13.65 -1.82 -24.34
C MET A 362 -14.14 -1.30 -22.99
N ARG A 363 -13.20 -0.95 -22.10
CA ARG A 363 -13.54 -0.32 -20.82
C ARG A 363 -12.91 1.05 -20.74
N GLN A 364 -13.66 1.99 -20.21
CA GLN A 364 -13.23 3.37 -19.97
C GLN A 364 -12.06 3.41 -18.96
N ALA A 365 -11.11 4.33 -19.14
CA ALA A 365 -9.91 4.41 -18.29
C ALA A 365 -10.19 4.81 -16.84
N PHE A 366 -11.17 5.69 -16.64
CA PHE A 366 -11.61 6.15 -15.33
C PHE A 366 -13.14 6.22 -15.31
N GLY A 367 -13.76 5.95 -14.16
CA GLY A 367 -15.21 6.11 -14.02
C GLY A 367 -15.60 7.58 -13.94
N GLU A 368 -16.71 7.95 -14.59
CA GLU A 368 -17.27 9.32 -14.60
C GLU A 368 -17.60 9.86 -13.20
N ARG A 369 -17.72 8.99 -12.18
CA ARG A 369 -18.18 9.35 -10.83
C ARG A 369 -17.38 8.61 -9.76
N LEU A 370 -17.00 9.31 -8.68
CA LEU A 370 -16.34 8.71 -7.51
C LEU A 370 -17.15 7.57 -6.87
N THR A 371 -18.46 7.54 -7.09
CA THR A 371 -19.39 6.56 -6.53
C THR A 371 -19.42 5.22 -7.28
N ALA A 372 -19.00 5.19 -8.55
CA ALA A 372 -19.02 4.01 -9.39
C ALA A 372 -17.62 3.39 -9.49
N ARG A 373 -17.46 2.16 -8.98
CA ARG A 373 -16.20 1.39 -9.08
C ARG A 373 -16.12 0.67 -10.43
N GLY A 374 -16.24 1.43 -11.51
CA GLY A 374 -16.24 0.93 -12.88
C GLY A 374 -16.60 2.05 -13.84
N GLY A 375 -15.79 2.22 -14.89
CA GLY A 375 -16.13 3.09 -16.00
C GLY A 375 -17.12 2.43 -16.95
N GLY A 376 -17.60 3.20 -17.93
CA GLY A 376 -18.41 2.68 -19.02
C GLY A 376 -17.75 1.47 -19.68
N ARG A 377 -18.57 0.55 -20.17
CA ARG A 377 -18.12 -0.61 -20.96
C ARG A 377 -18.91 -0.67 -22.24
N MET A 378 -18.22 -0.97 -23.33
CA MET A 378 -18.82 -1.24 -24.63
C MET A 378 -18.42 -2.65 -25.03
N LEU A 379 -19.40 -3.45 -25.46
CA LEU A 379 -19.19 -4.82 -25.89
C LEU A 379 -19.50 -4.91 -27.38
N PHE A 380 -18.62 -5.54 -28.13
CA PHE A 380 -18.76 -5.72 -29.57
C PHE A 380 -18.60 -7.19 -29.92
N ASP A 381 -19.31 -7.61 -30.96
CA ASP A 381 -19.10 -8.87 -31.62
C ASP A 381 -17.75 -8.83 -32.35
N GLY A 382 -16.88 -9.79 -32.06
CA GLY A 382 -15.50 -9.80 -32.57
C GLY A 382 -15.38 -10.20 -34.04
N ALA A 383 -16.40 -10.79 -34.66
CA ALA A 383 -16.36 -11.17 -36.08
C ALA A 383 -16.97 -10.09 -36.98
N THR A 384 -18.04 -9.44 -36.51
CA THR A 384 -18.79 -8.43 -37.28
C THR A 384 -18.45 -6.99 -36.90
N GLY A 385 -17.98 -6.76 -35.67
CA GLY A 385 -17.77 -5.41 -35.12
C GLY A 385 -19.06 -4.72 -34.65
N ASN A 386 -20.21 -5.39 -34.72
CA ASN A 386 -21.47 -4.81 -34.26
C ASN A 386 -21.47 -4.64 -32.74
N GLU A 387 -21.98 -3.50 -32.26
CA GLU A 387 -22.17 -3.27 -30.83
C GLU A 387 -23.24 -4.25 -30.31
N LEU A 388 -22.88 -4.97 -29.25
CA LEU A 388 -23.76 -5.88 -28.54
C LEU A 388 -24.34 -5.14 -27.34
N ASP A 389 -25.59 -5.43 -27.01
CA ASP A 389 -26.18 -4.95 -25.76
C ASP A 389 -25.27 -5.37 -24.60
N PRO A 390 -24.74 -4.42 -23.82
CA PRO A 390 -23.94 -4.77 -22.66
C PRO A 390 -24.84 -5.60 -21.73
N PRO A 391 -24.30 -6.64 -21.07
CA PRO A 391 -25.06 -7.37 -20.05
C PRO A 391 -25.67 -6.36 -19.09
N ALA A 392 -26.96 -6.51 -18.78
CA ALA A 392 -27.76 -5.55 -17.99
C ALA A 392 -26.87 -4.90 -16.94
N ALA A 393 -26.73 -3.56 -17.04
CA ALA A 393 -25.78 -2.81 -16.23
C ALA A 393 -25.85 -3.31 -14.78
N ALA A 394 -24.68 -3.65 -14.21
CA ALA A 394 -24.61 -4.08 -12.82
C ALA A 394 -25.45 -3.11 -12.00
N ARG A 395 -26.40 -3.64 -11.20
CA ARG A 395 -27.36 -2.84 -10.44
C ARG A 395 -26.64 -1.62 -9.84
N PRO A 396 -27.25 -0.42 -9.88
CA PRO A 396 -26.61 0.76 -9.32
C PRO A 396 -26.14 0.46 -7.89
N PRO A 397 -24.93 0.90 -7.52
CA PRO A 397 -24.38 0.54 -6.23
C PRO A 397 -25.35 1.00 -5.13
N THR A 398 -25.54 0.17 -4.11
CA THR A 398 -26.29 0.56 -2.90
C THR A 398 -25.65 1.81 -2.30
N THR A 399 -26.42 2.63 -1.55
CA THR A 399 -25.91 3.85 -0.90
C THR A 399 -24.66 3.56 -0.08
N THR A 400 -24.66 2.47 0.69
CA THR A 400 -23.49 2.02 1.47
C THR A 400 -22.28 1.76 0.59
N ARG A 401 -22.47 1.09 -0.55
CA ARG A 401 -21.38 0.81 -1.49
C ARG A 401 -20.88 2.07 -2.19
N ALA A 402 -21.75 3.01 -2.51
CA ALA A 402 -21.39 4.29 -3.08
C ALA A 402 -20.51 5.11 -2.12
N ILE A 403 -20.90 5.19 -0.84
CA ILE A 403 -20.11 5.84 0.22
C ILE A 403 -18.73 5.18 0.35
N TRP A 404 -18.69 3.84 0.43
CA TRP A 404 -17.43 3.10 0.46
C TRP A 404 -16.53 3.41 -0.74
N ASN A 405 -17.10 3.43 -1.95
CA ASN A 405 -16.36 3.71 -3.17
C ASN A 405 -15.74 5.11 -3.16
N VAL A 406 -16.45 6.13 -2.66
CA VAL A 406 -15.92 7.50 -2.53
C VAL A 406 -14.68 7.51 -1.62
N PHE A 407 -14.78 6.94 -0.41
CA PHE A 407 -13.65 6.93 0.53
C PHE A 407 -12.45 6.14 -0.01
N VAL A 408 -12.68 4.99 -0.64
CA VAL A 408 -11.61 4.21 -1.26
C VAL A 408 -10.99 4.93 -2.45
N ALA A 409 -11.79 5.58 -3.29
CA ALA A 409 -11.31 6.34 -4.43
C ALA A 409 -10.43 7.51 -3.98
N VAL A 410 -10.81 8.21 -2.91
CA VAL A 410 -10.03 9.30 -2.29
C VAL A 410 -8.73 8.76 -1.68
N HIS A 411 -8.79 7.63 -0.98
CA HIS A 411 -7.60 7.03 -0.38
C HIS A 411 -6.58 6.60 -1.45
N GLU A 412 -7.03 5.86 -2.47
CA GLU A 412 -6.16 5.38 -3.54
C GLU A 412 -5.76 6.46 -4.54
N GLY A 413 -6.50 7.59 -4.60
CA GLY A 413 -6.24 8.70 -5.50
C GLY A 413 -6.33 8.35 -7.00
N ARG A 414 -7.02 7.26 -7.37
CA ARG A 414 -7.05 6.77 -8.77
C ARG A 414 -7.70 7.76 -9.73
N PHE A 415 -8.67 8.55 -9.26
CA PHE A 415 -9.34 9.59 -10.05
C PHE A 415 -8.53 10.88 -10.15
N ALA A 416 -7.46 11.03 -9.36
CA ALA A 416 -6.79 12.31 -9.19
C ALA A 416 -5.97 12.67 -10.43
N MET A 417 -6.45 13.68 -11.17
CA MET A 417 -5.66 14.41 -12.16
C MET A 417 -4.36 14.96 -11.53
N PRO A 418 -3.34 15.30 -12.34
CA PRO A 418 -2.01 15.66 -11.81
C PRO A 418 -2.03 16.68 -10.67
N ALA A 419 -2.81 17.77 -10.79
CA ALA A 419 -2.91 18.81 -9.75
C ALA A 419 -3.48 18.27 -8.42
N VAL A 420 -4.59 17.53 -8.46
CA VAL A 420 -5.22 16.94 -7.27
C VAL A 420 -4.29 15.93 -6.62
N ARG A 421 -3.57 15.16 -7.42
CA ARG A 421 -2.61 14.17 -6.93
C ARG A 421 -1.43 14.81 -6.20
N TRP A 422 -0.89 15.91 -6.73
CA TRP A 422 0.11 16.71 -6.02
C TRP A 422 -0.44 17.30 -4.73
N LEU A 423 -1.69 17.75 -4.70
CA LEU A 423 -2.33 18.23 -3.47
C LEU A 423 -2.44 17.12 -2.41
N LEU A 424 -2.87 15.92 -2.79
CA LEU A 424 -2.93 14.75 -1.89
C LEU A 424 -1.53 14.38 -1.38
N PHE A 425 -0.54 14.38 -2.27
CA PHE A 425 0.86 14.12 -1.91
C PHE A 425 1.41 15.15 -0.92
N VAL A 426 1.27 16.44 -1.20
CA VAL A 426 1.72 17.52 -0.31
C VAL A 426 1.01 17.43 1.04
N SER A 427 -0.29 17.11 1.06
CA SER A 427 -1.03 16.89 2.30
C SER A 427 -0.47 15.71 3.11
N GLY A 428 -0.07 14.62 2.43
CA GLY A 428 0.66 13.51 3.05
C GLY A 428 2.04 13.92 3.59
N VAL A 429 2.81 14.72 2.85
CA VAL A 429 4.11 15.25 3.31
C VAL A 429 3.93 16.13 4.55
N LEU A 430 2.90 16.98 4.59
CA LEU A 430 2.58 17.79 5.78
C LEU A 430 2.26 16.90 6.99
N GLY A 431 1.55 15.79 6.81
CA GLY A 431 1.34 14.79 7.86
C GLY A 431 2.64 14.15 8.36
N ALA A 432 3.52 13.74 7.45
CA ALA A 432 4.83 13.21 7.80
C ALA A 432 5.67 14.24 8.58
N LEU A 433 5.66 15.51 8.15
CA LEU A 433 6.36 16.61 8.84
C LEU A 433 5.77 16.91 10.22
N MET A 434 4.43 16.86 10.37
CA MET A 434 3.76 17.00 11.65
C MET A 434 4.22 15.91 12.63
N ILE A 435 4.25 14.64 12.19
CA ILE A 435 4.71 13.51 13.00
C ILE A 435 6.20 13.65 13.34
N ALA A 436 7.05 13.91 12.34
CA ALA A 436 8.49 14.07 12.52
C ALA A 436 8.83 15.23 13.49
N SER A 437 8.15 16.36 13.33
CA SER A 437 8.32 17.52 14.22
C SER A 437 7.88 17.21 15.65
N GLY A 438 6.80 16.45 15.85
CA GLY A 438 6.36 15.98 17.18
C GLY A 438 7.40 15.08 17.86
N LEU A 439 7.97 14.12 17.11
CA LEU A 439 9.02 13.23 17.60
C LEU A 439 10.29 13.99 18.02
N VAL A 440 10.69 15.01 17.24
CA VAL A 440 11.85 15.86 17.57
C VAL A 440 11.54 16.79 18.74
N LEU A 441 10.34 17.37 18.79
CA LEU A 441 9.88 18.22 19.89
C LEU A 441 9.85 17.50 21.23
N TRP A 442 9.54 16.21 21.23
CA TRP A 442 9.53 15.39 22.43
C TRP A 442 10.92 15.33 23.11
N LEU A 443 12.00 15.33 22.33
CA LEU A 443 13.37 15.41 22.86
C LEU A 443 13.69 16.83 23.33
N ALA A 444 13.33 17.84 22.52
CA ALA A 444 13.59 19.24 22.84
C ALA A 444 12.85 19.70 24.11
N SER A 445 11.67 19.15 24.39
CA SER A 445 10.90 19.46 25.60
C SER A 445 11.55 18.94 26.88
N ARG A 446 12.42 17.93 26.78
CA ARG A 446 13.14 17.28 27.90
C ARG A 446 14.55 17.80 28.11
N GLN A 447 14.92 18.91 27.46
CA GLN A 447 16.26 19.48 27.62
C GLN A 447 16.55 19.89 29.07
N LYS A 448 15.59 20.52 29.77
CA LYS A 448 15.75 20.90 31.19
C LYS A 448 15.96 19.70 32.11
N GLU A 449 15.28 18.59 31.84
CA GLU A 449 15.42 17.35 32.60
C GLU A 449 16.84 16.77 32.42
N ARG A 450 17.39 16.84 31.20
CA ARG A 450 18.78 16.43 30.92
C ARG A 450 19.80 17.34 31.61
N GLU A 451 19.54 18.65 31.60
CA GLU A 451 20.38 19.64 32.29
C GLU A 451 20.38 19.39 33.80
N ALA A 452 19.22 19.05 34.38
CA ALA A 452 19.09 18.71 35.81
C ALA A 452 19.78 17.38 36.17
N LEU A 453 19.73 16.38 35.29
CA LEU A 453 20.35 15.07 35.53
C LEU A 453 21.87 15.04 35.27
N GLY A 454 22.42 16.06 34.60
CA GLY A 454 23.86 16.16 34.26
C GLY A 454 24.37 15.06 33.31
N CYS A 455 23.51 14.13 32.89
CA CYS A 455 23.83 13.00 32.02
C CYS A 455 22.71 12.79 30.99
N LEU A 456 23.00 12.02 29.93
CA LEU A 456 22.01 11.64 28.93
C LEU A 456 21.43 10.26 29.27
N PRO A 457 20.16 10.16 29.71
CA PRO A 457 19.54 8.87 29.98
C PRO A 457 19.54 7.96 28.75
N ARG A 458 19.71 6.64 28.94
CA ARG A 458 19.72 5.66 27.85
C ARG A 458 18.48 5.74 26.96
N GLY A 459 17.29 5.95 27.55
CA GLY A 459 16.04 6.12 26.80
C GLY A 459 16.04 7.36 25.90
N HIS A 460 16.63 8.47 26.36
CA HIS A 460 16.76 9.69 25.56
C HIS A 460 17.73 9.48 24.39
N ARG A 461 18.85 8.78 24.63
CA ARG A 461 19.78 8.41 23.57
C ARG A 461 19.15 7.47 22.55
N PHE A 462 18.36 6.50 22.99
CA PHE A 462 17.63 5.62 22.08
C PHE A 462 16.69 6.40 21.16
N VAL A 463 15.89 7.32 21.72
CA VAL A 463 14.98 8.16 20.91
C VAL A 463 15.74 9.10 19.97
N GLU A 464 16.92 9.60 20.36
CA GLU A 464 17.79 10.36 19.45
C GLU A 464 18.23 9.53 18.22
N VAL A 465 18.65 8.28 18.45
CA VAL A 465 19.08 7.36 17.38
C VAL A 465 17.89 6.99 16.50
N MET A 466 16.76 6.65 17.12
CA MET A 466 15.54 6.29 16.39
C MET A 466 15.01 7.46 15.57
N ASN A 467 14.99 8.70 16.09
CA ASN A 467 14.55 9.85 15.32
C ASN A 467 15.45 10.11 14.09
N VAL A 468 16.78 10.03 14.26
CA VAL A 468 17.71 10.24 13.15
C VAL A 468 17.53 9.15 12.08
N GLY A 469 17.57 7.87 12.47
CA GLY A 469 17.44 6.76 11.52
C GLY A 469 16.03 6.60 10.92
N ALA A 470 14.96 6.87 11.67
CA ALA A 470 13.60 6.77 11.16
C ALA A 470 13.24 7.94 10.24
N ILE A 471 13.74 9.15 10.50
CA ILE A 471 13.39 10.35 9.71
C ILE A 471 14.38 10.56 8.58
N ALA A 472 15.65 10.87 8.90
CA ALA A 472 16.67 11.11 7.88
C ALA A 472 17.11 9.80 7.21
N GLY A 473 17.22 8.72 7.99
CA GLY A 473 17.61 7.42 7.47
C GLY A 473 16.61 6.81 6.49
N LEU A 474 15.30 7.01 6.69
CA LEU A 474 14.28 6.57 5.71
C LEU A 474 14.43 7.31 4.38
N MET A 475 14.75 8.61 4.40
CA MET A 475 15.00 9.37 3.17
C MET A 475 16.23 8.84 2.42
N ILE A 476 17.30 8.50 3.15
CA ILE A 476 18.48 7.83 2.56
C ILE A 476 18.09 6.48 1.97
N ALA A 477 17.32 5.66 2.70
CA ALA A 477 16.90 4.34 2.25
C ALA A 477 16.08 4.42 0.95
N LEU A 478 15.15 5.39 0.86
CA LEU A 478 14.38 5.65 -0.36
C LEU A 478 15.28 6.04 -1.54
N ALA A 479 16.25 6.93 -1.32
CA ALA A 479 17.20 7.27 -2.36
C ALA A 479 18.04 6.04 -2.77
N ALA A 480 18.55 5.28 -1.79
CA ALA A 480 19.33 4.08 -2.03
C ALA A 480 18.57 3.00 -2.79
N TYR A 481 17.25 2.88 -2.61
CA TYR A 481 16.40 2.00 -3.41
C TYR A 481 16.43 2.35 -4.90
N PHE A 482 16.39 3.64 -5.24
CA PHE A 482 16.51 4.10 -6.62
C PHE A 482 17.92 3.90 -7.18
N TRP A 483 18.96 4.05 -6.35
CA TRP A 483 20.34 3.75 -6.73
C TRP A 483 20.53 2.25 -6.97
N ALA A 484 20.03 1.39 -6.09
CA ALA A 484 20.10 -0.07 -6.21
C ALA A 484 19.48 -0.55 -7.53
N ASN A 485 18.36 0.06 -7.96
CA ASN A 485 17.76 -0.22 -9.25
C ASN A 485 18.71 0.05 -10.45
N ARG A 486 19.70 0.93 -10.32
CA ARG A 486 20.67 1.18 -11.40
C ARG A 486 21.87 0.25 -11.37
N PHE A 487 22.37 -0.08 -10.18
CA PHE A 487 23.59 -0.89 -10.04
C PHE A 487 23.35 -2.39 -10.07
N ILE A 488 22.16 -2.86 -9.70
CA ILE A 488 21.84 -4.28 -9.87
C ILE A 488 21.78 -4.56 -11.38
N PRO A 489 22.37 -5.65 -11.89
CA PRO A 489 22.26 -6.04 -13.30
C PRO A 489 20.81 -6.32 -13.73
N ALA A 490 20.46 -6.06 -14.99
CA ALA A 490 19.10 -6.29 -15.49
C ALA A 490 18.72 -7.78 -15.53
N ALA A 491 19.71 -8.67 -15.74
CA ALA A 491 19.53 -10.12 -15.82
C ALA A 491 19.59 -10.83 -14.45
N ALA A 492 19.74 -10.10 -13.35
CA ALA A 492 19.81 -10.72 -12.02
C ALA A 492 18.47 -11.39 -11.65
N GLY A 493 18.54 -12.62 -11.14
CA GLY A 493 17.39 -13.30 -10.53
C GLY A 493 16.90 -12.57 -9.28
N ASP A 494 15.59 -12.63 -9.01
CA ASP A 494 14.94 -12.01 -7.84
C ASP A 494 15.31 -10.54 -7.59
N ARG A 495 15.57 -9.82 -8.67
CA ARG A 495 16.02 -8.43 -8.66
C ARG A 495 15.16 -7.51 -7.81
N GLY A 496 13.84 -7.67 -7.85
CA GLY A 496 12.92 -6.88 -7.02
C GLY A 496 13.17 -7.06 -5.52
N GLU A 497 13.49 -8.28 -5.08
CA GLU A 497 13.83 -8.55 -3.67
C GLU A 497 15.21 -8.02 -3.32
N LEU A 498 16.18 -8.04 -4.24
CA LEU A 498 17.49 -7.39 -4.05
C LEU A 498 17.38 -5.87 -3.91
N GLU A 499 16.50 -5.22 -4.68
CA GLU A 499 16.20 -3.79 -4.53
C GLU A 499 15.66 -3.50 -3.12
N ILE A 500 14.72 -4.32 -2.63
CA ILE A 500 14.12 -4.19 -1.29
C ILE A 500 15.14 -4.49 -0.19
N LEU A 501 15.98 -5.51 -0.36
CA LEU A 501 17.07 -5.81 0.56
C LEU A 501 18.04 -4.64 0.67
N GLY A 502 18.41 -4.02 -0.47
CA GLY A 502 19.25 -2.83 -0.50
C GLY A 502 18.64 -1.66 0.28
N PHE A 503 17.33 -1.44 0.13
CA PHE A 503 16.58 -0.45 0.92
C PHE A 503 16.73 -0.72 2.43
N PHE A 504 16.44 -1.93 2.90
CA PHE A 504 16.49 -2.26 4.33
C PHE A 504 17.91 -2.32 4.89
N ALA A 505 18.88 -2.78 4.11
CA ALA A 505 20.29 -2.82 4.50
C ALA A 505 20.81 -1.40 4.74
N VAL A 506 20.59 -0.49 3.79
CA VAL A 506 20.99 0.91 3.95
C VAL A 506 20.23 1.57 5.10
N TRP A 507 18.93 1.28 5.25
CA TRP A 507 18.16 1.81 6.38
C TRP A 507 18.73 1.35 7.73
N GLY A 508 19.05 0.06 7.88
CA GLY A 508 19.72 -0.48 9.07
C GLY A 508 21.07 0.18 9.35
N LEU A 509 21.87 0.40 8.30
CA LEU A 509 23.15 1.13 8.42
C LEU A 509 22.96 2.56 8.92
N THR A 510 21.85 3.23 8.57
CA THR A 510 21.57 4.57 9.11
C THR A 510 21.30 4.56 10.62
N PHE A 511 20.67 3.52 11.15
CA PHE A 511 20.50 3.36 12.60
C PHE A 511 21.83 3.07 13.29
N ALA A 512 22.64 2.17 12.73
CA ALA A 512 23.98 1.88 13.26
C ALA A 512 24.87 3.13 13.27
N HIS A 513 24.86 3.91 12.18
CA HIS A 513 25.55 5.19 12.08
C HIS A 513 25.07 6.17 13.16
N ALA A 514 23.75 6.34 13.33
CA ALA A 514 23.19 7.23 14.34
C ALA A 514 23.55 6.81 15.78
N ALA A 515 23.70 5.51 16.03
CA ALA A 515 24.11 4.98 17.33
C ALA A 515 25.54 5.36 17.70
N VAL A 516 26.47 5.31 16.73
CA VAL A 516 27.90 5.60 16.95
C VAL A 516 28.21 7.10 16.89
N ARG A 517 27.47 7.88 16.10
CA ARG A 517 27.73 9.32 15.93
C ARG A 517 27.08 10.19 17.01
N ARG A 518 27.72 11.33 17.30
CA ARG A 518 27.12 12.38 18.14
C ARG A 518 25.84 12.91 17.49
N HIS A 519 24.79 13.15 18.29
CA HIS A 519 23.43 13.46 17.79
C HIS A 519 23.38 14.53 16.70
N LYS A 520 23.99 15.71 16.93
CA LYS A 520 24.01 16.80 15.94
C LYS A 520 24.72 16.41 14.64
N ARG A 521 25.87 15.70 14.73
CA ARG A 521 26.63 15.24 13.56
C ARG A 521 25.87 14.18 12.78
N ALA A 522 25.20 13.26 13.47
CA ALA A 522 24.39 12.22 12.85
C ALA A 522 23.29 12.82 11.96
N TRP A 523 22.60 13.87 12.43
CA TRP A 523 21.63 14.62 11.61
C TRP A 523 22.26 15.24 10.37
N VAL A 524 23.33 16.03 10.53
CA VAL A 524 23.97 16.74 9.41
C VAL A 524 24.51 15.75 8.36
N GLU A 525 25.23 14.72 8.80
CA GLU A 525 25.82 13.72 7.92
C GLU A 525 24.74 12.94 7.15
N GLN A 526 23.65 12.51 7.81
CA GLN A 526 22.58 11.78 7.12
C GLN A 526 21.75 12.67 6.19
N LEU A 527 21.42 13.89 6.61
CA LEU A 527 20.69 14.83 5.74
C LEU A 527 21.52 15.21 4.51
N ALA A 528 22.83 15.43 4.68
CA ALA A 528 23.74 15.71 3.57
C ALA A 528 23.91 14.50 2.64
N ALA A 529 24.04 13.29 3.19
CA ALA A 529 24.11 12.07 2.39
C ALA A 529 22.82 11.85 1.59
N GLY A 530 21.65 11.98 2.24
CA GLY A 530 20.36 11.91 1.55
C GLY A 530 20.22 12.98 0.48
N ALA A 531 20.63 14.21 0.77
CA ALA A 531 20.64 15.30 -0.21
C ALA A 531 21.48 14.97 -1.43
N ALA A 532 22.72 14.50 -1.24
CA ALA A 532 23.60 14.11 -2.34
C ALA A 532 22.98 12.99 -3.18
N LEU A 533 22.46 11.94 -2.54
CA LEU A 533 21.85 10.81 -3.26
C LEU A 533 20.66 11.24 -4.11
N PHE A 534 19.78 12.12 -3.59
CA PHE A 534 18.63 12.64 -4.36
C PHE A 534 19.05 13.62 -5.46
N LEU A 535 19.96 14.55 -5.19
CA LEU A 535 20.42 15.54 -6.18
C LEU A 535 21.13 14.88 -7.37
N LEU A 536 21.76 13.73 -7.15
CA LEU A 536 22.49 12.98 -8.16
C LEU A 536 21.58 12.01 -8.96
N LEU A 537 20.31 11.81 -8.59
CA LEU A 537 19.41 10.90 -9.31
C LEU A 537 19.21 11.26 -10.79
N PRO A 538 19.01 12.54 -11.19
CA PRO A 538 18.85 12.88 -12.62
C PRO A 538 20.11 12.61 -13.44
N ALA A 539 21.29 12.84 -12.85
CA ALA A 539 22.56 12.51 -13.48
C ALA A 539 22.72 10.99 -13.61
N LEU A 540 22.41 10.24 -12.54
CA LEU A 540 22.41 8.78 -12.56
C LEU A 540 21.47 8.23 -13.64
N ASN A 541 20.26 8.79 -13.77
CA ASN A 541 19.28 8.40 -14.80
C ASN A 541 19.87 8.54 -16.21
N GLY A 542 20.47 9.70 -16.52
CA GLY A 542 21.13 9.93 -17.81
C GLY A 542 22.33 9.02 -18.07
N LEU A 543 23.14 8.74 -17.05
CA LEU A 543 24.34 7.90 -17.17
C LEU A 543 24.03 6.39 -17.27
N THR A 544 22.84 5.96 -16.88
CA THR A 544 22.46 4.54 -16.80
C THR A 544 21.41 4.13 -17.83
N GLY A 545 21.37 4.86 -18.96
CA GLY A 545 20.55 4.54 -20.12
C GLY A 545 19.14 5.12 -20.10
N GLY A 546 18.76 5.87 -19.06
CA GLY A 546 17.49 6.60 -19.02
C GLY A 546 17.56 7.94 -19.74
N ALA A 547 16.40 8.50 -20.08
CA ALA A 547 16.32 9.85 -20.63
C ALA A 547 16.80 10.91 -19.62
N HIS A 548 17.89 11.61 -19.95
CA HIS A 548 18.38 12.73 -19.14
C HIS A 548 17.34 13.85 -19.04
N LEU A 549 17.37 14.60 -17.92
CA LEU A 549 16.36 15.61 -17.58
C LEU A 549 16.04 16.59 -18.73
N GLY A 550 17.08 17.12 -19.40
CA GLY A 550 16.89 18.04 -20.53
C GLY A 550 16.07 17.44 -21.68
N ARG A 551 16.33 16.17 -22.06
CA ARG A 551 15.56 15.48 -23.10
C ARG A 551 14.15 15.16 -22.62
N SER A 552 13.99 14.74 -21.37
CA SER A 552 12.68 14.42 -20.80
C SER A 552 11.76 15.64 -20.70
N MET A 553 12.31 16.83 -20.45
CA MET A 553 11.55 18.09 -20.43
C MET A 553 11.19 18.60 -21.83
N LEU A 554 12.07 18.43 -22.82
CA LEU A 554 11.84 18.94 -24.17
C LEU A 554 10.97 18.01 -25.03
N ASN A 555 11.21 16.69 -24.95
CA ASN A 555 10.69 15.71 -25.90
C ASN A 555 9.82 14.61 -25.25
N GLY A 556 9.48 14.74 -23.95
CA GLY A 556 8.41 13.98 -23.31
C GLY A 556 8.68 12.50 -23.06
N PRO A 557 9.34 12.18 -21.94
CA PRO A 557 8.48 11.68 -20.85
C PRO A 557 8.45 12.63 -19.65
N TRP A 558 7.39 13.44 -19.57
CA TRP A 558 7.13 14.37 -18.46
C TRP A 558 7.03 13.67 -17.09
N GLN A 559 6.70 12.39 -17.06
CA GLN A 559 6.66 11.58 -15.85
C GLN A 559 8.07 11.37 -15.28
N VAL A 560 9.04 11.11 -16.14
CA VAL A 560 10.46 10.95 -15.77
C VAL A 560 11.03 12.30 -15.35
N ALA A 561 10.76 13.35 -16.12
CA ALA A 561 11.15 14.72 -15.75
C ALA A 561 10.55 15.15 -14.41
N GLY A 562 9.27 14.84 -14.16
CA GLY A 562 8.58 15.14 -12.92
C GLY A 562 9.21 14.43 -11.72
N PHE A 563 9.63 13.17 -11.88
CA PHE A 563 10.38 12.46 -10.85
C PHE A 563 11.75 13.11 -10.59
N ASP A 564 12.51 13.41 -11.64
CA ASP A 564 13.85 14.02 -11.54
C ASP A 564 13.78 15.40 -10.86
N LEU A 565 12.78 16.23 -11.21
CA LEU A 565 12.53 17.52 -10.56
C LEU A 565 12.13 17.37 -9.09
N ALA A 566 11.29 16.37 -8.76
CA ALA A 566 10.93 16.08 -7.39
C ALA A 566 12.14 15.61 -6.56
N ALA A 567 13.01 14.79 -7.15
CA ALA A 567 14.26 14.37 -6.54
C ALA A 567 15.19 15.57 -6.26
N LEU A 568 15.36 16.48 -7.22
CA LEU A 568 16.13 17.71 -7.03
C LEU A 568 15.56 18.58 -5.91
N PHE A 569 14.23 18.75 -5.87
CA PHE A 569 13.56 19.51 -4.82
C PHE A 569 13.78 18.89 -3.43
N VAL A 570 13.58 17.58 -3.30
CA VAL A 570 13.79 16.85 -2.03
C VAL A 570 15.27 16.93 -1.62
N GLY A 571 16.19 16.72 -2.55
CA GLY A 571 17.62 16.83 -2.30
C GLY A 571 18.04 18.23 -1.84
N GLY A 572 17.53 19.27 -2.50
CA GLY A 572 17.75 20.67 -2.11
C GLY A 572 17.14 21.00 -0.75
N ALA A 573 15.94 20.50 -0.44
CA ALA A 573 15.30 20.68 0.86
C ALA A 573 16.10 20.00 1.98
N LEU A 574 16.58 18.76 1.77
CA LEU A 574 17.42 18.04 2.73
C LEU A 574 18.75 18.78 2.95
N LEU A 575 19.38 19.30 1.89
CA LEU A 575 20.62 20.07 1.98
C LEU A 575 20.40 21.37 2.77
N PHE A 576 19.30 22.07 2.49
CA PHE A 576 18.92 23.27 3.23
C PHE A 576 18.73 22.97 4.72
N VAL A 577 18.02 21.89 5.06
CA VAL A 577 17.85 21.48 6.46
C VAL A 577 19.20 21.10 7.10
N ALA A 578 20.06 20.37 6.39
CA ALA A 578 21.41 20.02 6.87
C ALA A 578 22.22 21.28 7.21
N TYR A 579 22.24 22.26 6.29
CA TYR A 579 22.90 23.55 6.48
C TYR A 579 22.34 24.29 7.70
N ARG A 580 21.00 24.37 7.82
CA ARG A 580 20.34 25.04 8.96
C ARG A 580 20.66 24.36 10.30
N VAL A 581 20.72 23.03 10.34
CA VAL A 581 21.08 22.27 11.55
C VAL A 581 22.55 22.47 11.90
N GLN A 582 23.45 22.45 10.93
CA GLN A 582 24.88 22.65 11.13
C GLN A 582 25.17 24.03 11.74
N HIS A 583 24.60 25.08 11.16
CA HIS A 583 24.79 26.47 11.58
C HIS A 583 23.85 26.92 12.72
N HIS A 584 23.03 26.04 13.27
CA HIS A 584 22.20 26.38 14.41
C HIS A 584 23.08 26.59 15.66
N VAL A 585 23.10 27.83 16.15
CA VAL A 585 23.68 28.24 17.43
C VAL A 585 22.54 28.37 18.45
N PRO A 586 22.54 27.58 19.54
CA PRO A 586 21.56 27.75 20.61
C PRO A 586 21.70 29.17 21.17
N ARG A 587 20.61 29.96 21.16
CA ARG A 587 20.62 31.26 21.84
C ARG A 587 20.81 31.01 23.34
N PRO A 588 21.80 31.64 24.01
CA PRO A 588 21.92 31.53 25.45
C PRO A 588 20.62 32.02 26.11
N ALA A 589 20.13 31.28 27.09
CA ALA A 589 19.00 31.71 27.88
C ALA A 589 19.35 33.08 28.48
N ARG A 590 18.57 34.11 28.16
CA ARG A 590 18.70 35.41 28.80
C ARG A 590 18.46 35.15 30.29
N LYS A 591 19.53 35.18 31.10
CA LYS A 591 19.39 35.28 32.55
C LYS A 591 18.48 36.48 32.77
N GLU A 592 17.29 36.27 33.31
CA GLU A 592 16.53 37.36 33.88
C GLU A 592 17.47 38.00 34.89
N ALA A 593 17.94 39.20 34.57
CA ALA A 593 18.70 40.00 35.50
C ALA A 593 17.83 40.09 36.76
N GLY A 594 18.35 39.55 37.87
CA GLY A 594 17.64 39.51 39.12
C GLY A 594 17.03 40.88 39.38
N ARG A 595 15.70 40.90 39.50
CA ARG A 595 15.00 42.04 40.08
C ARG A 595 15.69 42.29 41.43
N PRO A 596 16.30 43.46 41.67
CA PRO A 596 16.85 43.73 43.00
C PRO A 596 15.69 43.60 43.99
N ALA A 597 15.92 42.82 45.04
CA ALA A 597 14.99 42.71 46.16
C ALA A 597 14.68 44.13 46.63
N ALA A 598 13.39 44.49 46.61
CA ALA A 598 12.93 45.75 47.16
C ALA A 598 13.42 45.82 48.61
N GLY A 599 14.21 46.86 48.90
CA GLY A 599 14.81 47.10 50.19
C GLY A 599 13.75 47.12 51.29
N GLY A 600 14.13 46.58 52.46
CA GLY A 600 13.34 46.67 53.66
C GLY A 600 13.04 48.13 53.99
N SER A 601 11.75 48.46 54.07
CA SER A 601 11.32 49.66 54.77
C SER A 601 11.45 49.42 56.26
N ALA A 602 12.33 50.22 56.87
CA ALA A 602 12.42 50.40 58.30
C ALA A 602 11.08 50.85 58.89
N GLY A 603 10.74 50.26 60.04
CA GLY A 603 10.03 50.82 61.19
C GLY A 603 8.78 51.68 60.99
N GLU A 604 7.64 51.19 61.47
CA GLU A 604 6.76 51.98 62.33
C GLU A 604 6.18 51.12 63.47
N PRO A 605 5.96 51.68 64.67
CA PRO A 605 5.73 50.93 65.89
C PRO A 605 4.25 50.62 66.16
N HIS A 606 4.07 49.50 66.85
CA HIS A 606 2.94 49.10 67.70
C HIS A 606 2.00 50.25 68.14
N LEU A 607 0.75 50.19 67.71
CA LEU A 607 -0.39 50.72 68.48
C LEU A 607 -1.48 49.66 68.53
N SER A 608 -1.68 49.17 69.76
CA SER A 608 -2.75 48.31 70.24
C SER A 608 -4.13 48.94 70.09
N LEU A 609 -5.14 48.15 69.74
CA LEU A 609 -6.48 48.21 70.33
C LEU A 609 -7.30 46.97 69.98
N GLU A 610 -7.80 46.32 71.04
CA GLU A 610 -8.75 45.21 71.06
C GLU A 610 -10.19 45.65 70.76
N ALA A 611 -11.05 44.64 70.53
CA ALA A 611 -12.52 44.62 70.46
C ALA A 611 -13.14 45.28 69.21
N ASN A 612 -14.06 44.66 68.48
CA ASN A 612 -15.14 43.75 68.87
C ASN A 612 -15.54 42.84 67.68
#